data_AF-A0A359F4D1-F1
#
_entry.id   AF-A0A359F4D1-F1
#
_cell.length_a   1.000
_cell.length_b   1.000
_cell.length_c   1.000
_cell.angle_alpha   90.00
_cell.angle_beta   90.00
_cell.angle_gamma   90.00
#
_symmetry.space_group_name_H-M   'P 1'
#
loop_
_entity.id
_entity.type
_entity.pdbx_description
1 polymer ?
#
loop_
_entity_poly.entity_id
_entity_poly.type
_entity_poly.pdbx_seq_one_letter_code
_entity_poly.pdbx_strand_id
1 'polypeptide(L)'
;MSFLIERRLRRMSTQLQQARSELAAAEEQLLQVREESEDAHLRGLVSDQIEDSVAARDSSRYLLAMQRGRDDSVARVLRLEAETDRLLERLNASRK
;
A
#
# COMPACT_ATOMS: atom_id res chain seq x y z
N MET A 1 -30.81 12.93 10.84
CA MET A 1 -29.94 12.16 9.91
C MET A 1 -28.47 12.59 9.93
N SER A 2 -28.14 13.89 10.03
CA SER A 2 -26.74 14.41 10.02
C SER A 2 -25.77 13.71 10.98
N PHE A 3 -26.19 13.45 12.23
CA PHE A 3 -25.32 12.84 13.25
C PHE A 3 -24.78 11.44 12.86
N LEU A 4 -25.61 10.61 12.19
CA LEU A 4 -25.17 9.28 11.75
C LEU A 4 -24.18 9.38 10.59
N ILE A 5 -24.35 10.35 9.69
CA ILE A 5 -23.43 10.62 8.58
C ILE A 5 -22.08 11.11 9.11
N GLU A 6 -22.09 12.06 10.05
CA GLU A 6 -20.88 12.58 10.70
C GLU A 6 -20.12 11.50 11.47
N ARG A 7 -20.84 10.63 12.20
CA ARG A 7 -20.23 9.48 12.90
C ARG A 7 -19.58 8.50 11.92
N ARG A 8 -20.22 8.24 10.77
CA ARG A 8 -19.65 7.37 9.73
C ARG A 8 -18.42 8.01 9.09
N LEU A 9 -18.48 9.30 8.76
CA LEU A 9 -17.34 10.07 8.23
C LEU A 9 -16.13 10.00 9.16
N ARG A 10 -16.30 10.23 10.47
CA ARG A 10 -15.19 10.11 11.44
C ARG A 10 -14.54 8.73 11.41
N ARG A 11 -15.35 7.66 11.39
CA ARG A 11 -14.85 6.28 11.31
C ARG A 11 -14.07 6.05 10.02
N MET A 12 -14.61 6.52 8.90
CA MET A 12 -13.98 6.38 7.59
C MET A 12 -12.67 7.17 7.48
N SER A 13 -12.61 8.39 8.04
CA SER A 13 -11.36 9.15 8.11
C SER A 13 -10.28 8.42 8.90
N THR A 14 -10.62 7.80 10.03
CA THR A 14 -9.67 6.97 10.79
C THR A 14 -9.20 5.77 9.98
N GLN A 15 -10.13 5.06 9.30
CA GLN A 15 -9.78 3.92 8.46
C GLN A 15 -8.91 4.31 7.26
N LEU A 16 -9.19 5.46 6.65
CA LEU A 16 -8.41 6.00 5.54
C LEU A 16 -7.00 6.36 6.00
N GLN A 17 -6.86 7.01 7.16
CA GLN A 17 -5.55 7.34 7.70
C GLN A 17 -4.72 6.09 7.99
N GLN A 18 -5.34 5.08 8.59
CA GLN A 18 -4.68 3.79 8.81
C GLN A 18 -4.26 3.13 7.48
N ALA A 19 -5.15 3.08 6.49
CA ALA A 19 -4.85 2.49 5.18
C ALA A 19 -3.70 3.21 4.46
N ARG A 20 -3.62 4.54 4.59
CA ARG A 20 -2.51 5.33 4.03
C ARG A 20 -1.19 5.06 4.76
N SER A 21 -1.20 4.89 6.08
CA SER A 21 -0.02 4.49 6.85
C SER A 21 0.47 3.09 6.45
N GLU A 22 -0.45 2.14 6.29
CA GLU A 22 -0.16 0.77 5.82
C GLU A 22 0.45 0.77 4.41
N LEU A 23 -0.11 1.58 3.50
CA LEU A 23 0.42 1.76 2.15
C LEU A 23 1.84 2.35 2.17
N ALA A 24 2.08 3.40 2.95
CA ALA A 24 3.40 4.03 3.04
C ALA A 24 4.47 3.05 3.53
N ALA A 25 4.15 2.23 4.55
CA ALA A 25 5.05 1.19 5.04
C ALA A 25 5.32 0.12 3.97
N ALA A 26 4.31 -0.31 3.21
CA ALA A 26 4.49 -1.27 2.12
C ALA A 26 5.36 -0.71 0.98
N GLU A 27 5.21 0.57 0.67
CA GLU A 27 6.04 1.28 -0.32
C GLU A 27 7.49 1.40 0.15
N GLU A 28 7.73 1.69 1.43
CA GLU A 28 9.08 1.72 2.02
C GLU A 28 9.76 0.35 1.98
N GLN A 29 9.04 -0.72 2.38
CA GLN A 29 9.59 -2.07 2.32
C GLN A 29 9.93 -2.49 0.88
N LEU A 30 9.10 -2.11 -0.10
CA LEU A 30 9.38 -2.37 -1.52
C LEU A 30 10.61 -1.63 -2.03
N LEU A 31 10.87 -0.41 -1.54
CA LEU A 31 12.07 0.34 -1.88
C LEU A 31 13.33 -0.36 -1.33
N GLN A 32 13.31 -0.73 -0.05
CA GLN A 32 14.43 -1.43 0.60
C GLN A 32 14.81 -2.72 -0.12
N VAL A 33 13.84 -3.56 -0.49
CA VAL A 33 14.11 -4.83 -1.17
C VAL A 33 14.71 -4.61 -2.57
N ARG A 34 14.33 -3.53 -3.26
CA ARG A 34 14.93 -3.17 -4.56
C ARG A 34 16.38 -2.75 -4.40
N GLU A 35 16.66 -1.88 -3.42
CA GLU A 35 18.03 -1.44 -3.11
C GLU A 35 18.93 -2.63 -2.71
N GLU A 36 18.43 -3.53 -1.85
CA GLU A 36 19.16 -4.75 -1.47
C GLU A 36 19.40 -5.69 -2.67
N SER A 37 18.42 -5.81 -3.57
CA SER A 37 18.56 -6.65 -4.77
C SER A 37 19.58 -6.09 -5.76
N GLU A 38 19.65 -4.76 -5.92
CA GLU A 38 20.65 -4.10 -6.76
C GLU A 38 22.06 -4.29 -6.19
N ASP A 39 22.22 -4.13 -4.88
CA ASP A 39 23.47 -4.39 -4.16
C ASP A 39 23.93 -5.86 -4.30
N ALA A 40 23.02 -6.81 -4.15
CA ALA A 40 23.32 -8.23 -4.32
C ALA A 40 23.73 -8.56 -5.76
N HIS A 41 23.07 -7.96 -6.75
CA HIS A 41 23.44 -8.14 -8.16
C HIS A 41 24.86 -7.62 -8.45
N LEU A 42 25.22 -6.45 -7.92
CA LEU A 42 26.57 -5.90 -8.03
C LEU A 42 27.63 -6.82 -7.40
N ARG A 43 27.33 -7.48 -6.28
CA ARG A 43 28.23 -8.46 -5.66
C ARG A 43 28.34 -9.76 -6.46
N GLY A 44 27.23 -10.26 -7.01
CA GLY A 44 27.20 -11.47 -7.83
C GLY A 44 28.04 -11.35 -9.11
N LEU A 45 28.03 -10.17 -9.76
CA LEU A 45 28.91 -9.86 -10.90
C LEU A 45 30.40 -9.90 -10.56
N VAL A 46 30.77 -9.72 -9.29
CA VAL A 46 32.15 -9.81 -8.81
C VAL A 46 32.52 -11.24 -8.39
N SER A 47 31.54 -12.11 -8.06
CA SER A 47 31.77 -13.39 -7.37
C SER A 47 31.56 -14.66 -8.20
N ASP A 48 31.08 -14.58 -9.44
CA ASP A 48 31.00 -15.70 -10.41
C ASP A 48 30.31 -16.99 -9.87
N GLN A 49 29.29 -16.87 -9.00
CA GLN A 49 28.69 -18.00 -8.27
C GLN A 49 27.22 -18.31 -8.64
N ILE A 50 26.95 -19.59 -8.92
CA ILE A 50 25.67 -20.14 -9.40
C ILE A 50 24.58 -20.22 -8.29
N GLU A 51 24.96 -20.16 -7.01
CA GLU A 51 24.03 -20.20 -5.86
C GLU A 51 23.02 -19.04 -5.84
N ASP A 52 23.36 -17.93 -6.51
CA ASP A 52 22.51 -16.74 -6.64
C ASP A 52 21.19 -16.99 -7.39
N SER A 53 21.12 -18.04 -8.21
CA SER A 53 19.96 -18.29 -9.09
C SER A 53 18.68 -18.73 -8.36
N VAL A 54 18.79 -19.50 -7.28
CA VAL A 54 17.63 -19.93 -6.46
C VAL A 54 17.19 -18.79 -5.54
N ALA A 55 18.14 -18.12 -4.89
CA ALA A 55 17.88 -16.95 -4.06
C ALA A 55 17.22 -15.80 -4.85
N ALA A 56 17.65 -15.55 -6.09
CA ALA A 56 17.02 -14.57 -6.98
C ALA A 56 15.57 -14.93 -7.32
N ARG A 57 15.26 -16.22 -7.46
CA ARG A 57 13.90 -16.71 -7.76
C ARG A 57 12.96 -16.52 -6.58
N ASP A 58 13.42 -16.81 -5.37
CA ASP A 58 12.64 -16.62 -4.14
C ASP A 58 12.45 -15.12 -3.82
N SER A 59 13.49 -14.30 -4.02
CA SER A 59 13.41 -12.84 -3.94
C SER A 59 12.39 -12.27 -4.93
N SER A 60 12.35 -12.78 -6.17
CA SER A 60 11.37 -12.38 -7.18
C SER A 60 9.93 -12.70 -6.79
N ARG A 61 9.68 -13.86 -6.16
CA ARG A 61 8.33 -14.23 -5.69
C ARG A 61 7.90 -13.37 -4.51
N TYR A 62 8.82 -13.08 -3.60
CA TYR A 62 8.59 -12.20 -2.46
C TYR A 62 8.25 -10.78 -2.90
N LEU A 63 9.03 -10.19 -3.82
CA LEU A 63 8.76 -8.89 -4.44
C LEU A 63 7.36 -8.83 -5.08
N LEU A 64 6.97 -9.87 -5.81
CA LEU A 64 5.67 -9.93 -6.46
C LEU A 64 4.52 -10.02 -5.44
N ALA A 65 4.71 -10.71 -4.31
CA ALA A 65 3.74 -10.73 -3.23
C ALA A 65 3.60 -9.35 -2.55
N MET A 66 4.71 -8.66 -2.31
CA MET A 66 4.71 -7.30 -1.75
C MET A 66 4.04 -6.29 -2.68
N GLN A 67 4.32 -6.36 -3.98
CA GLN A 67 3.67 -5.53 -5.00
C GLN A 67 2.14 -5.71 -4.98
N ARG A 68 1.66 -6.95 -4.91
CA ARG A 68 0.22 -7.24 -4.77
C ARG A 68 -0.37 -6.64 -3.50
N GLY A 69 0.32 -6.80 -2.36
CA GLY A 69 -0.13 -6.22 -1.09
C GLY A 69 -0.19 -4.69 -1.11
N ARG A 70 0.76 -4.05 -1.79
CA ARG A 70 0.77 -2.60 -2.04
C ARG A 70 -0.41 -2.19 -2.91
N ASP A 71 -0.66 -2.89 -4.02
CA ASP A 71 -1.77 -2.59 -4.92
C ASP A 71 -3.14 -2.78 -4.27
N ASP A 72 -3.29 -3.81 -3.43
CA ASP A 72 -4.50 -4.02 -2.63
C ASP A 72 -4.73 -2.87 -1.63
N SER A 73 -3.65 -2.36 -1.03
CA SER A 73 -3.66 -1.22 -0.12
C SER A 73 -4.05 0.08 -0.84
N VAL A 74 -3.49 0.34 -2.03
CA VAL A 74 -3.90 1.46 -2.90
C VAL A 74 -5.38 1.36 -3.23
N ALA A 75 -5.85 0.18 -3.67
CA ALA A 75 -7.25 -0.01 -4.00
C ALA A 75 -8.17 0.23 -2.80
N ARG A 76 -7.74 -0.12 -1.59
CA ARG A 76 -8.48 0.15 -0.35
C ARG A 76 -8.54 1.64 -0.03
N VAL A 77 -7.44 2.38 -0.17
CA VAL A 77 -7.39 3.83 0.00
C VAL A 77 -8.38 4.52 -0.95
N LEU A 78 -8.32 4.21 -2.25
CA LEU A 78 -9.20 4.80 -3.26
C LEU A 78 -10.69 4.54 -2.98
N ARG A 79 -11.04 3.33 -2.52
CA ARG A 79 -12.43 3.00 -2.14
C ARG A 79 -12.89 3.83 -0.93
N LEU A 80 -12.05 3.97 0.08
CA LEU A 80 -12.38 4.74 1.29
C LEU A 80 -12.52 6.23 1.00
N GLU A 81 -11.68 6.78 0.13
CA GLU A 81 -11.77 8.17 -0.35
C GLU A 81 -13.10 8.40 -1.07
N ALA A 82 -13.40 7.59 -2.08
CA ALA A 82 -14.63 7.73 -2.85
C ALA A 82 -15.91 7.60 -1.99
N GLU A 83 -15.92 6.73 -0.99
CA GLU A 83 -17.06 6.62 -0.08
C GLU A 83 -17.12 7.81 0.91
N THR A 84 -15.97 8.35 1.33
CA THR A 84 -15.91 9.55 2.19
C THR A 84 -16.48 10.75 1.43
N ASP A 85 -16.08 10.95 0.18
CA ASP A 85 -16.58 12.03 -0.67
C ASP A 85 -18.10 11.96 -0.85
N ARG A 86 -18.64 10.77 -1.14
CA ARG A 86 -20.10 10.55 -1.23
C ARG A 86 -20.83 10.89 0.08
N LEU A 87 -20.24 10.57 1.23
CA LEU A 87 -20.83 10.91 2.53
C LEU A 87 -20.78 12.41 2.81
N LEU A 88 -19.69 13.10 2.41
CA LEU A 88 -19.57 14.55 2.50
C LEU A 88 -20.59 15.25 1.62
N GLU A 89 -20.79 14.79 0.39
CA GLU A 89 -21.84 15.28 -0.52
C GLU A 89 -23.23 15.17 0.10
N ARG A 90 -23.55 13.98 0.67
CA ARG A 90 -24.84 13.76 1.35
C ARG A 90 -25.01 14.64 2.59
N LEU A 91 -23.95 14.84 3.36
CA LEU A 91 -23.97 15.73 4.53
C LEU A 91 -24.29 17.17 4.10
N ASN A 92 -23.59 17.65 3.06
CA ASN A 92 -23.77 18.99 2.50
C ASN A 92 -25.17 19.18 1.92
N ALA A 93 -25.72 18.17 1.23
CA ALA A 93 -27.08 18.19 0.73
C ALA A 93 -28.13 18.22 1.85
N SER A 94 -27.89 17.54 2.98
CA SER A 94 -28.81 17.50 4.11
C SER A 94 -28.82 18.75 4.99
N ARG A 95 -27.83 19.64 4.83
CA ARG A 95 -27.71 20.93 5.54
C ARG A 95 -28.30 22.11 4.75
N LYS A 96 -28.61 21.92 3.47
CA LYS A 96 -29.36 22.87 2.64
C LYS A 96 -30.86 22.67 2.86
#